data_AF-A0AAV0XEN3-F1
#
_entry.id   AF-A0AAV0XEN3-F1
#
_cell.length_a   1.000
_cell.length_b   1.000
_cell.length_c   1.000
_cell.angle_alpha   90.00
_cell.angle_beta   90.00
_cell.angle_gamma   90.00
#
_symmetry.space_group_name_H-M   'P 1'
#
loop_
_entity.id
_entity.type
_entity.pdbx_description
1 polymer ?
#
loop_
_entity_poly.entity_id
_entity_poly.type
_entity_poly.pdbx_seq_one_letter_code
_entity_poly.pdbx_strand_id
1 'polypeptide(L)'
;MGRPLPWLPVLLVLLPAAAFADEQCPMNVSRPAPENAYLVDDVLWAGEPKKAYPAAAYRSVQGGGYVLCTCETGACVRKCCPQNWAYVEGKCSELNASLDVKFEVPEFVNENGTVSTYETGHFHIVYGKPKCADKYRIMPSLRKTDSFRITKTGWLLQDESGATIARPDEFCLDSFSTENFQKLPVVCSREFMEN
;
A
#
# COMPACT_ATOMS: atom_id res chain seq x y z
N MET A 1 -45.74 4.97 49.51
CA MET A 1 -44.70 3.92 49.53
C MET A 1 -44.12 3.81 48.13
N GLY A 2 -43.05 4.57 47.86
CA GLY A 2 -42.39 4.61 46.54
C GLY A 2 -41.35 3.50 46.43
N ARG A 3 -41.36 2.76 45.32
CA ARG A 3 -40.38 1.70 45.01
C ARG A 3 -39.12 2.30 44.38
N PRO A 4 -37.93 1.75 44.65
CA PRO A 4 -36.66 2.23 44.10
C PRO A 4 -36.47 1.71 42.66
N LEU A 5 -35.95 2.58 41.77
CA LEU A 5 -35.43 2.16 40.45
C LEU A 5 -33.97 1.72 40.59
N PRO A 6 -33.56 0.60 39.96
CA PRO A 6 -32.19 0.13 40.00
C PRO A 6 -31.29 0.90 39.01
N TRP A 7 -30.03 1.06 39.41
CA TRP A 7 -28.95 1.61 38.62
C TRP A 7 -28.70 0.78 37.35
N LEU A 8 -28.67 1.44 36.20
CA LEU A 8 -28.17 0.90 34.93
C LEU A 8 -26.66 1.18 34.83
N PRO A 9 -25.81 0.18 34.57
CA PRO A 9 -24.40 0.40 34.32
C PRO A 9 -24.24 1.03 32.94
N VAL A 10 -23.48 2.12 32.88
CA VAL A 10 -23.03 2.74 31.63
C VAL A 10 -22.13 1.73 30.90
N LEU A 11 -22.65 1.10 29.84
CA LEU A 11 -21.81 0.38 28.90
C LEU A 11 -20.89 1.40 28.21
N LEU A 12 -19.61 1.38 28.59
CA LEU A 12 -18.55 1.96 27.77
C LEU A 12 -18.49 1.16 26.47
N VAL A 13 -19.06 1.73 25.42
CA VAL A 13 -18.87 1.27 24.05
C VAL A 13 -17.42 1.58 23.68
N LEU A 14 -16.56 0.56 23.74
CA LEU A 14 -15.25 0.57 23.10
C LEU A 14 -15.47 0.67 21.59
N LEU A 15 -15.43 1.89 21.06
CA LEU A 15 -15.39 2.14 19.63
C LEU A 15 -14.09 1.53 19.07
N PRO A 16 -14.16 0.66 18.04
CA PRO A 16 -12.96 0.21 17.35
C PRO A 16 -12.26 1.43 16.74
N ALA A 17 -10.94 1.53 16.93
CA ALA A 17 -10.11 2.54 16.30
C ALA A 17 -10.38 2.53 14.79
N ALA A 18 -11.04 3.59 14.30
CA ALA A 18 -11.39 3.70 12.90
C ALA A 18 -10.10 3.72 12.08
N ALA A 19 -9.99 2.78 11.15
CA ALA A 19 -9.02 2.86 10.07
C ALA A 19 -9.44 4.04 9.18
N PHE A 20 -8.92 5.23 9.47
CA PHE A 20 -9.13 6.41 8.64
C PHE A 20 -8.43 6.20 7.31
N ALA A 21 -9.20 5.83 6.28
CA ALA A 21 -8.80 6.02 4.90
C ALA A 21 -8.86 7.53 4.63
N ASP A 22 -7.81 8.25 5.01
CA ASP A 22 -7.79 9.71 5.00
C ASP A 22 -7.67 10.25 3.57
N GLU A 23 -8.56 11.16 3.15
CA GLU A 23 -8.45 11.90 1.89
C GLU A 23 -7.31 12.95 1.94
N GLN A 24 -6.73 13.19 3.12
CA GLN A 24 -5.68 14.19 3.31
C GLN A 24 -4.29 13.79 2.77
N CYS A 25 -4.06 12.50 2.48
CA CYS A 25 -2.85 12.03 1.81
C CYS A 25 -3.22 11.28 0.51
N PRO A 26 -2.92 11.81 -0.69
CA PRO A 26 -3.07 11.05 -1.93
C PRO A 26 -2.19 9.80 -1.86
N MET A 27 -2.80 8.64 -2.11
CA MET A 27 -2.33 7.28 -1.76
C MET A 27 -2.54 6.89 -0.30
N ASN A 28 -3.83 6.73 0.06
CA ASN A 28 -4.36 6.35 1.39
C ASN A 28 -3.74 5.09 2.01
N VAL A 29 -2.57 5.24 2.63
CA VAL A 29 -2.35 4.59 3.92
C VAL A 29 -1.73 5.63 4.83
N SER A 30 -2.57 6.56 5.29
CA SER A 30 -2.37 7.28 6.54
C SER A 30 -2.18 6.24 7.65
N ARG A 31 -0.93 5.87 7.93
CA ARG A 31 -0.63 5.16 9.17
C ARG A 31 -0.68 6.21 10.28
N PRO A 32 -1.44 5.98 11.36
CA PRO A 32 -1.25 6.76 12.57
C PRO A 32 0.25 6.74 12.89
N ALA A 33 0.82 7.91 13.10
CA ALA A 33 2.14 7.98 13.67
C ALA A 33 2.10 7.21 15.00
N PRO A 34 3.13 6.41 15.31
CA PRO A 34 3.27 5.77 16.62
C PRO A 34 2.96 6.73 17.78
N GLU A 35 2.41 6.22 18.88
CA GLU A 35 1.99 7.05 20.03
C GLU A 35 3.13 7.89 20.63
N ASN A 36 4.38 7.46 20.42
CA ASN A 36 5.59 8.20 20.83
C ASN A 36 6.04 9.27 19.81
N ALA A 37 5.22 9.59 18.81
CA ALA A 37 5.53 10.62 17.83
C ALA A 37 5.44 12.01 18.45
N TYR A 38 6.43 12.85 18.18
CA TYR A 38 6.46 14.22 18.69
C TYR A 38 7.06 15.18 17.67
N LEU A 39 6.72 16.45 17.83
CA LEU A 39 7.10 17.53 16.91
C LEU A 39 8.19 18.40 17.53
N VAL A 40 9.26 18.67 16.77
CA VAL A 40 10.31 19.66 17.11
C VAL A 40 10.63 20.42 15.84
N ASP A 41 10.52 21.75 15.87
CA ASP A 41 10.83 22.64 14.74
C ASP A 41 10.18 22.20 13.42
N ASP A 42 8.86 21.91 13.46
CA ASP A 42 8.05 21.40 12.33
C ASP A 42 8.48 20.04 11.75
N VAL A 43 9.43 19.36 12.39
CA VAL A 43 9.84 18.00 12.07
C VAL A 43 9.14 17.01 13.00
N LEU A 44 8.37 16.10 12.42
CA LEU A 44 7.74 15.01 13.17
C LEU A 44 8.75 13.87 13.32
N TRP A 45 9.01 13.44 14.54
CA TRP A 45 9.88 12.31 14.85
C TRP A 45 9.03 11.12 15.27
N ALA A 46 9.13 10.00 14.56
CA ALA A 46 8.30 8.82 14.84
C ALA A 46 8.97 7.50 14.42
N GLY A 47 8.53 6.39 15.02
CA GLY A 47 8.96 5.02 14.70
C GLY A 47 10.15 4.50 15.52
N GLU A 48 10.46 3.22 15.30
CA GLU A 48 11.57 2.46 15.88
C GLU A 48 12.25 1.68 14.72
N PRO A 49 13.47 2.06 14.27
CA PRO A 49 14.25 3.19 14.75
C PRO A 49 13.56 4.53 14.42
N LYS A 50 13.89 5.54 15.22
CA LYS A 50 13.32 6.88 15.10
C LYS A 50 13.67 7.51 13.76
N LYS A 51 12.65 8.01 13.05
CA LYS A 51 12.80 8.66 11.75
C LYS A 51 12.21 10.07 11.78
N ALA A 52 12.87 10.99 11.08
CA ALA A 52 12.41 12.36 10.89
C ALA A 52 11.50 12.45 9.66
N TYR A 53 10.40 13.19 9.80
CA TYR A 53 9.42 13.46 8.76
C TYR A 53 9.24 14.97 8.62
N PRO A 54 9.55 15.57 7.45
CA PRO A 54 9.35 17.01 7.23
C PRO A 54 7.85 17.36 7.21
N ALA A 55 7.52 18.65 7.31
CA ALA A 55 6.13 19.14 7.30
C ALA A 55 5.28 18.60 6.12
N ALA A 56 5.88 18.42 4.95
CA ALA A 56 5.19 17.82 3.80
C ALA A 56 4.76 16.36 4.03
N ALA A 57 5.49 15.60 4.85
CA ALA A 57 5.30 14.17 5.05
C ALA A 57 4.26 13.80 6.12
N TYR A 58 3.53 14.76 6.72
CA TYR A 58 2.52 14.44 7.71
C TYR A 58 1.32 15.41 7.72
N ARG A 59 0.22 14.98 8.34
CA ARG A 59 -0.96 15.82 8.65
C ARG A 59 -1.39 15.57 10.09
N SER A 60 -1.90 16.60 10.76
CA SER A 60 -2.51 16.47 12.09
C SER A 60 -3.94 15.95 11.97
N VAL A 61 -4.34 15.03 12.85
CA VAL A 61 -5.71 14.49 12.87
C VAL A 61 -6.56 15.20 13.92
N GLN A 62 -7.84 15.42 13.61
CA GLN A 62 -8.80 15.93 14.60
C GLN A 62 -8.94 14.92 15.75
N GLY A 63 -8.72 15.38 16.99
CA GLY A 63 -8.69 14.51 18.17
C GLY A 63 -7.28 14.12 18.64
N GLY A 64 -6.24 14.58 17.95
CA GLY A 64 -4.84 14.38 18.33
C GLY A 64 -4.14 13.30 17.52
N GLY A 65 -2.82 13.42 17.39
CA GLY A 65 -1.97 12.52 16.59
C GLY A 65 -1.71 13.04 15.17
N TYR A 66 -0.94 12.23 14.43
CA TYR A 66 -0.49 12.56 13.07
C TYR A 66 -0.68 11.36 12.14
N VAL A 67 -0.84 11.64 10.86
CA VAL A 67 -0.76 10.65 9.78
C VAL A 67 0.43 10.95 8.90
N LEU A 68 1.12 9.91 8.41
CA LEU A 68 2.30 10.08 7.55
C LEU A 68 1.90 10.01 6.06
N CYS A 69 2.15 11.09 5.31
CA CYS A 69 1.98 11.18 3.86
C CYS A 69 3.31 10.93 3.12
N THR A 70 3.97 9.80 3.37
CA THR A 70 5.32 9.52 2.84
C THR A 70 5.43 9.56 1.31
N CYS A 71 4.33 9.29 0.60
CA CYS A 71 4.25 9.37 -0.85
C CYS A 71 4.35 10.79 -1.43
N GLU A 72 4.18 11.83 -0.61
CA GLU A 72 4.40 13.21 -1.03
C GLU A 72 5.89 13.59 -1.03
N THR A 73 6.71 12.85 -0.27
CA THR A 73 8.15 13.11 -0.14
C THR A 73 9.03 12.18 -0.95
N GLY A 74 8.46 11.15 -1.57
CA GLY A 74 9.20 10.16 -2.34
C GLY A 74 8.30 9.25 -3.14
N ALA A 75 8.90 8.51 -4.08
CA ALA A 75 8.16 7.56 -4.90
C ALA A 75 7.54 6.46 -4.03
N CYS A 76 6.29 6.14 -4.30
CA CYS A 76 5.57 5.08 -3.61
C CYS A 76 5.15 3.99 -4.58
N VAL A 77 5.12 2.78 -4.06
CA VAL A 77 4.53 1.62 -4.74
C VAL A 77 3.61 0.92 -3.76
N ARG A 78 2.42 0.57 -4.24
CA ARG A 78 1.44 -0.14 -3.42
C ARG A 78 1.68 -1.65 -3.51
N LYS A 79 1.78 -2.30 -2.36
CA LYS A 79 1.74 -3.75 -2.21
C LYS A 79 0.30 -4.19 -1.91
N CYS A 80 -0.19 -5.22 -2.59
CA CYS A 80 -1.61 -5.62 -2.48
C CYS A 80 -1.96 -6.22 -1.11
N CYS A 81 -1.16 -7.16 -0.65
CA CYS A 81 -1.29 -7.88 0.61
C CYS A 81 -0.43 -7.22 1.69
N PRO A 82 -0.73 -7.45 2.97
CA PRO A 82 0.08 -6.98 4.10
C PRO A 82 1.57 -7.37 4.01
N GLN A 83 2.35 -6.80 4.93
CA GLN A 83 3.76 -7.15 5.08
C GLN A 83 3.88 -8.65 5.39
N ASN A 84 4.85 -9.32 4.77
CA ASN A 84 5.10 -10.77 4.87
C ASN A 84 3.97 -11.67 4.35
N TRP A 85 3.02 -11.12 3.58
CA TRP A 85 1.94 -11.87 2.96
C TRP A 85 2.10 -11.89 1.44
N ALA A 86 1.53 -12.88 0.76
CA ALA A 86 1.50 -12.99 -0.69
C ALA A 86 0.17 -13.56 -1.15
N TYR A 87 -0.10 -13.54 -2.46
CA TYR A 87 -1.22 -14.27 -3.03
C TYR A 87 -0.90 -15.77 -3.10
N VAL A 88 -1.61 -16.55 -2.28
CA VAL A 88 -1.59 -18.01 -2.27
C VAL A 88 -3.01 -18.47 -2.56
N GLU A 89 -3.20 -19.28 -3.60
CA GLU A 89 -4.52 -19.79 -4.02
C GLU A 89 -5.57 -18.67 -4.22
N GLY A 90 -5.13 -17.53 -4.77
CA GLY A 90 -5.99 -16.38 -5.08
C GLY A 90 -6.36 -15.49 -3.89
N LYS A 91 -5.81 -15.74 -2.69
CA LYS A 91 -6.03 -14.90 -1.50
C LYS A 91 -4.72 -14.47 -0.88
N CYS A 92 -4.74 -13.34 -0.17
CA CYS A 92 -3.60 -12.93 0.63
C CYS A 92 -3.45 -13.87 1.82
N SER A 93 -2.30 -14.52 1.92
CA SER A 93 -1.94 -15.44 2.99
C SER A 93 -0.55 -15.11 3.51
N GLU A 94 -0.34 -15.34 4.80
CA GLU A 94 0.95 -15.15 5.45
C GLU A 94 1.99 -16.13 4.89
N LEU A 95 3.20 -15.62 4.65
CA LEU A 95 4.36 -16.44 4.30
C LEU A 95 5.04 -16.92 5.58
N ASN A 96 5.50 -18.18 5.59
CA ASN A 96 6.29 -18.69 6.71
C ASN A 96 7.51 -17.78 6.97
N ALA A 97 7.70 -17.37 8.22
CA ALA A 97 8.76 -16.44 8.64
C ALA A 97 10.18 -16.91 8.28
N SER A 98 10.38 -18.21 8.03
CA SER A 98 11.64 -18.79 7.58
C SER A 98 12.02 -18.46 6.13
N LEU A 99 11.11 -17.89 5.34
CA LEU A 99 11.36 -17.62 3.92
C LEU A 99 11.98 -16.24 3.65
N ASP A 100 12.05 -15.35 4.65
CA ASP A 100 12.56 -13.95 4.58
C ASP A 100 12.51 -13.32 3.17
N VAL A 101 11.35 -13.41 2.51
CA VAL A 101 11.20 -12.92 1.14
C VAL A 101 10.95 -11.42 1.24
N LYS A 102 12.03 -10.67 1.21
CA LYS A 102 11.98 -9.22 1.10
C LYS A 102 11.15 -8.82 -0.12
N PHE A 103 10.21 -7.92 0.09
CA PHE A 103 9.44 -7.37 -1.02
C PHE A 103 10.29 -6.37 -1.80
N GLU A 104 10.80 -6.81 -2.94
CA GLU A 104 11.53 -5.97 -3.89
C GLU A 104 10.61 -5.53 -5.04
N VAL A 105 10.70 -4.26 -5.40
CA VAL A 105 9.94 -3.70 -6.52
C VAL A 105 10.68 -4.03 -7.81
N PRO A 106 10.06 -4.76 -8.76
CA PRO A 106 10.66 -5.00 -10.05
C PRO A 106 10.74 -3.70 -10.86
N GLU A 107 11.86 -3.49 -11.54
CA GLU A 107 12.00 -2.41 -12.52
C GLU A 107 11.49 -2.88 -13.89
N PHE A 108 11.84 -4.10 -14.29
CA PHE A 108 11.44 -4.68 -15.57
C PHE A 108 11.07 -6.16 -15.42
N VAL A 109 9.93 -6.53 -15.99
CA VAL A 109 9.42 -7.90 -16.03
C VAL A 109 8.96 -8.23 -17.45
N ASN A 110 9.41 -9.39 -17.95
CA ASN A 110 9.04 -9.91 -19.27
C ASN A 110 8.51 -11.35 -19.16
N GLU A 111 8.34 -12.01 -20.31
CA GLU A 111 7.79 -13.37 -20.38
C GLU A 111 8.61 -14.41 -19.60
N ASN A 112 9.89 -14.13 -19.37
CA ASN A 112 10.82 -15.02 -18.67
C ASN A 112 10.89 -14.75 -17.16
N GLY A 113 10.21 -13.72 -16.67
CA GLY A 113 10.24 -13.37 -15.25
C GLY A 113 10.69 -11.93 -14.99
N THR A 114 11.09 -11.67 -13.74
CA THR A 114 11.71 -10.41 -13.34
C THR A 114 13.13 -10.34 -13.90
N VAL A 115 13.42 -9.30 -14.69
CA VAL A 115 14.73 -9.07 -15.32
C VAL A 115 15.62 -8.18 -14.45
N SER A 116 15.03 -7.12 -13.87
CA SER A 116 15.72 -6.23 -12.93
C SER A 116 14.80 -5.79 -11.80
N THR A 117 15.40 -5.45 -10.66
CA THR A 117 14.74 -4.92 -9.48
C THR A 117 15.38 -3.61 -9.03
N TYR A 118 14.60 -2.77 -8.37
CA TYR A 118 15.13 -1.59 -7.71
C TYR A 118 15.83 -1.94 -6.40
N GLU A 119 16.82 -1.13 -6.03
CA GLU A 119 17.46 -1.22 -4.71
C GLU A 119 16.43 -1.07 -3.58
N THR A 120 16.69 -1.75 -2.47
CA THR A 120 15.82 -1.65 -1.28
C THR A 120 15.71 -0.20 -0.81
N GLY A 121 14.49 0.23 -0.51
CA GLY A 121 14.24 1.55 0.07
C GLY A 121 14.13 2.66 -0.96
N HIS A 122 14.26 2.36 -2.26
CA HIS A 122 13.97 3.31 -3.34
C HIS A 122 12.52 3.81 -3.30
N PHE A 123 11.57 2.93 -2.94
CA PHE A 123 10.16 3.27 -2.80
C PHE A 123 9.70 3.18 -1.36
N HIS A 124 8.78 4.05 -1.01
CA HIS A 124 7.91 3.86 0.14
C HIS A 124 6.84 2.80 -0.22
N ILE A 125 6.81 1.70 0.54
CA ILE A 125 5.81 0.66 0.34
C ILE A 125 4.57 0.98 1.15
N VAL A 126 3.45 1.17 0.45
CA VAL A 126 2.11 1.29 1.05
C VAL A 126 1.33 0.00 0.83
N TYR A 127 0.41 -0.35 1.72
CA TYR A 127 -0.26 -1.65 1.70
C TYR A 127 -1.76 -1.50 1.44
N GLY A 128 -2.30 -2.32 0.56
CA GLY A 128 -3.74 -2.38 0.30
C GLY A 128 -4.07 -2.67 -1.16
N LYS A 129 -5.32 -3.02 -1.40
CA LYS A 129 -5.84 -3.24 -2.75
C LYS A 129 -6.18 -1.91 -3.42
N PRO A 130 -6.07 -1.80 -4.75
CA PRO A 130 -6.53 -0.62 -5.48
C PRO A 130 -8.04 -0.45 -5.33
N LYS A 131 -8.48 0.82 -5.31
CA LYS A 131 -9.87 1.25 -5.06
C LYS A 131 -10.72 1.23 -6.34
N CYS A 132 -10.88 0.06 -6.94
CA CYS A 132 -11.72 -0.15 -8.12
C CYS A 132 -12.56 -1.42 -7.98
N ALA A 133 -13.69 -1.47 -8.69
CA ALA A 133 -14.58 -2.63 -8.72
C ALA A 133 -13.91 -3.77 -9.49
N ASP A 134 -13.58 -3.52 -10.75
CA ASP A 134 -12.99 -4.50 -11.64
C ASP A 134 -11.46 -4.36 -11.73
N LYS A 135 -10.80 -5.51 -11.73
CA LYS A 135 -9.34 -5.64 -11.65
C LYS A 135 -8.88 -6.79 -12.51
N TYR A 136 -7.71 -6.64 -13.09
CA TYR A 136 -7.02 -7.71 -13.79
C TYR A 136 -5.56 -7.77 -13.37
N ARG A 137 -4.96 -8.94 -13.58
CA ARG A 137 -3.55 -9.17 -13.33
C ARG A 137 -2.81 -9.16 -14.67
N ILE A 138 -1.69 -8.47 -14.71
CA ILE A 138 -0.78 -8.47 -15.86
C ILE A 138 0.07 -9.73 -15.80
N MET A 139 0.11 -10.49 -16.90
CA MET A 139 0.73 -11.82 -16.94
C MET A 139 1.65 -11.97 -18.16
N PRO A 140 2.90 -11.47 -18.09
CA PRO A 140 3.88 -11.57 -19.19
C PRO A 140 4.12 -13.00 -19.67
N SER A 141 4.04 -13.97 -18.75
CA SER A 141 4.22 -15.41 -19.06
C SER A 141 3.11 -15.99 -19.95
N LEU A 142 1.92 -15.37 -19.97
CA LEU A 142 0.81 -15.78 -20.85
C LEU A 142 0.74 -14.92 -22.10
N ARG A 143 1.11 -13.64 -22.01
CA ARG A 143 1.03 -12.67 -23.10
C ARG A 143 2.28 -11.81 -23.11
N LYS A 144 3.13 -11.92 -24.13
CA LYS A 144 4.37 -11.12 -24.22
C LYS A 144 4.12 -9.62 -24.18
N THR A 145 2.98 -9.18 -24.72
CA THR A 145 2.51 -7.79 -24.68
C THR A 145 2.27 -7.28 -23.26
N ASP A 146 2.13 -8.16 -22.27
CA ASP A 146 1.96 -7.79 -20.87
C ASP A 146 3.29 -7.48 -20.18
N SER A 147 4.43 -7.56 -20.88
CA SER A 147 5.72 -7.11 -20.35
C SER A 147 5.65 -5.66 -19.89
N PHE A 148 6.19 -5.36 -18.72
CA PHE A 148 5.98 -4.07 -18.06
C PHE A 148 7.23 -3.56 -17.36
N ARG A 149 7.25 -2.25 -17.16
CA ARG A 149 8.25 -1.53 -16.37
C ARG A 149 7.60 -0.71 -15.28
N ILE A 150 8.31 -0.56 -14.18
CA ILE A 150 7.97 0.42 -13.15
C ILE A 150 8.99 1.55 -13.24
N THR A 151 8.53 2.79 -13.30
CA THR A 151 9.43 3.94 -13.31
C THR A 151 9.95 4.25 -11.90
N LYS A 152 11.02 5.04 -11.82
CA LYS A 152 11.52 5.61 -10.55
C LYS A 152 10.48 6.47 -9.81
N THR A 153 9.43 6.91 -10.50
CA THR A 153 8.32 7.67 -9.92
C THR A 153 7.11 6.79 -9.56
N GLY A 154 7.21 5.47 -9.74
CA GLY A 154 6.18 4.49 -9.37
C GLY A 154 5.11 4.24 -10.44
N TRP A 155 5.27 4.76 -11.66
CA TRP A 155 4.32 4.55 -12.74
C TRP A 155 4.49 3.18 -13.36
N LEU A 156 3.39 2.56 -13.76
CA LEU A 156 3.39 1.29 -14.48
C LEU A 156 3.27 1.55 -15.98
N LEU A 157 4.29 1.14 -16.73
CA LEU A 157 4.38 1.31 -18.18
C LEU A 157 4.46 -0.04 -18.87
N GLN A 158 3.94 -0.08 -20.09
CA GLN A 158 4.15 -1.19 -21.00
C GLN A 158 5.57 -1.12 -21.58
N ASP A 159 6.28 -2.26 -21.64
CA ASP A 159 7.70 -2.29 -22.00
C ASP A 159 7.95 -1.80 -23.44
N GLU A 160 7.34 -2.45 -24.44
CA GLU A 160 7.64 -2.20 -25.86
C GLU A 160 7.24 -0.79 -26.33
N SER A 161 6.10 -0.30 -25.86
CA SER A 161 5.52 0.97 -26.32
C SER A 161 5.85 2.16 -25.41
N GLY A 162 6.28 1.90 -24.17
CA GLY A 162 6.36 2.93 -23.12
C GLY A 162 5.00 3.49 -22.70
N ALA A 163 3.89 2.93 -23.20
CA ALA A 163 2.56 3.42 -22.92
C ALA A 163 2.22 3.29 -21.44
N THR A 164 1.54 4.30 -20.89
CA THR A 164 1.08 4.24 -19.50
C THR A 164 -0.03 3.24 -19.34
N ILE A 165 0.21 2.24 -18.49
CA ILE A 165 -0.79 1.26 -18.07
C ILE A 165 -1.59 1.84 -16.89
N ALA A 166 -0.89 2.27 -15.83
CA ALA A 166 -1.52 2.72 -14.60
C ALA A 166 -0.66 3.72 -13.81
N ARG A 167 -1.33 4.66 -13.13
CA ARG A 167 -0.73 5.55 -12.14
C ARG A 167 -0.38 4.78 -10.85
N PRO A 168 0.54 5.29 -10.01
CA PRO A 168 0.93 4.63 -8.76
C PRO A 168 -0.22 4.17 -7.84
N ASP A 169 -1.36 4.87 -7.87
CA ASP A 169 -2.55 4.59 -7.05
C ASP A 169 -3.59 3.68 -7.72
N GLU A 170 -3.43 3.38 -9.00
CA GLU A 170 -4.36 2.58 -9.83
C GLU A 170 -3.95 1.10 -9.93
N PHE A 171 -2.83 0.72 -9.33
CA PHE A 171 -2.40 -0.67 -9.23
C PHE A 171 -1.82 -0.99 -7.86
N CYS A 172 -1.62 -2.28 -7.62
CA CYS A 172 -0.74 -2.75 -6.57
C CYS A 172 0.09 -3.92 -7.10
N LEU A 173 1.24 -4.19 -6.48
CA LEU A 173 2.11 -5.31 -6.77
C LEU A 173 2.02 -6.35 -5.66
N ASP A 174 2.14 -7.61 -6.01
CA ASP A 174 2.40 -8.65 -5.03
C ASP A 174 3.06 -9.88 -5.62
N SER A 175 3.55 -10.76 -4.74
CA SER A 175 4.04 -12.09 -5.13
C SER A 175 2.86 -13.04 -5.29
N PHE A 176 2.87 -13.87 -6.33
CA PHE A 176 1.82 -14.86 -6.58
C PHE A 176 2.40 -16.28 -6.61
N SER A 177 1.86 -17.17 -5.77
CA SER A 177 2.36 -18.55 -5.65
C SER A 177 2.18 -19.36 -6.92
N THR A 178 1.13 -19.08 -7.69
CA THR A 178 0.82 -19.72 -8.98
C THR A 178 1.84 -19.38 -10.07
N GLU A 179 2.64 -18.32 -9.88
CA GLU A 179 3.67 -17.85 -10.81
C GLU A 179 5.04 -17.86 -10.13
N ASN A 180 5.33 -18.90 -9.34
CA ASN A 180 6.62 -19.06 -8.65
C ASN A 180 7.02 -17.84 -7.81
N PHE A 181 6.05 -17.19 -7.16
CA PHE A 181 6.22 -15.97 -6.36
C PHE A 181 6.78 -14.77 -7.15
N GLN A 182 6.54 -14.72 -8.46
CA GLN A 182 6.80 -13.55 -9.28
C GLN A 182 6.00 -12.34 -8.78
N LYS A 183 6.62 -11.16 -8.79
CA LYS A 183 5.96 -9.90 -8.40
C LYS A 183 5.24 -9.32 -9.60
N LEU A 184 3.91 -9.38 -9.57
CA LEU A 184 3.05 -8.98 -10.68
C LEU A 184 2.06 -7.89 -10.25
N PRO A 185 1.65 -6.98 -11.16
CA PRO A 185 0.67 -5.97 -10.86
C PRO A 185 -0.75 -6.48 -11.00
N VAL A 186 -1.58 -6.10 -10.03
CA VAL A 186 -3.05 -6.09 -10.12
C VAL A 186 -3.45 -4.67 -10.42
N VAL A 187 -4.02 -4.46 -11.60
CA VAL A 187 -4.38 -3.16 -12.14
C VAL A 187 -5.90 -3.03 -12.15
N CYS A 188 -6.40 -1.83 -11.88
CA CYS A 188 -7.79 -1.53 -12.17
C CYS A 188 -8.07 -1.70 -13.66
N SER A 189 -9.09 -2.47 -14.03
CA SER A 189 -9.58 -2.37 -15.40
C SER A 189 -10.15 -0.98 -15.55
N ARG A 190 -9.72 -0.28 -16.62
CA ARG A 190 -10.54 0.81 -17.12
C ARG A 190 -11.81 0.13 -17.63
N GLU A 191 -12.88 0.17 -16.84
CA GLU A 191 -14.21 0.20 -17.46
C GLU A 191 -14.11 1.23 -18.57
N PHE A 192 -14.60 0.91 -19.77
CA PHE A 192 -14.68 1.86 -20.87
C PHE A 192 -15.14 3.21 -20.29
N MET A 193 -14.25 4.18 -20.16
CA MET A 193 -14.63 5.56 -19.90
C MET A 193 -15.22 6.11 -21.21
N GLU A 194 -16.28 5.46 -21.69
CA GLU A 194 -17.23 6.00 -22.64
C GLU A 194 -18.40 6.53 -21.82
N ASN A 195 -18.33 7.82 -21.51
CA ASN A 195 -19.39 8.80 -21.75
C ASN A 195 -18.90 10.20 -21.36
#